data_AF-A0A5B6UTJ7-F1
#
_entry.id   AF-A0A5B6UTJ7-F1
#
_cell.length_a   1.000
_cell.length_b   1.000
_cell.length_c   1.000
_cell.angle_alpha   90.00
_cell.angle_beta   90.00
_cell.angle_gamma   90.00
#
_symmetry.space_group_name_H-M   'P 1'
#
loop_
_entity.id
_entity.type
_entity.pdbx_description
1 polymer ?
#
loop_
_entity_poly.entity_id
_entity_poly.type
_entity_poly.pdbx_seq_one_letter_code
_entity_poly.pdbx_strand_id
1 'polypeptide(L)'
;MYFVTRLPLSASKKNAIWVIVDRLTKSTYFIAVRIDWSLQKLVEVYIQEIVRLHGIPESLGTQLHFSTSFHPQTNGQSERIIQILKDMLRACVIDFESSWERYLPLAEFAYNNSFQSSI
;
A
#
# COMPACT_ATOMS: atom_id res chain seq x y z
N MET A 1 2.56 7.22 -0.09
CA MET A 1 1.52 6.25 -0.48
C MET A 1 1.51 6.10 -2.00
N TYR A 2 1.16 4.93 -2.55
CA TYR A 2 1.00 4.73 -4.00
C TYR A 2 0.00 3.59 -4.29
N PHE A 3 -0.41 3.45 -5.55
CA PHE A 3 -1.31 2.38 -5.98
C PHE A 3 -0.60 1.36 -6.88
N VAL A 4 -0.87 0.07 -6.66
CA VAL A 4 -0.66 -1.00 -7.64
C VAL A 4 -1.97 -1.19 -8.37
N THR A 5 -2.01 -0.86 -9.65
CA THR A 5 -3.24 -0.84 -10.45
C THR A 5 -3.20 -1.86 -11.59
N ARG A 6 -4.32 -1.98 -12.32
CA ARG A 6 -4.49 -2.93 -13.45
C ARG A 6 -4.33 -4.38 -13.02
N LEU A 7 -4.79 -4.70 -11.81
CA LEU A 7 -4.84 -6.07 -11.31
C LEU A 7 -6.10 -6.78 -11.83
N PRO A 8 -6.07 -8.12 -11.97
CA PRO A 8 -7.30 -8.89 -12.16
C PRO A 8 -8.30 -8.63 -11.02
N LEU A 9 -9.58 -8.69 -11.35
CA LEU A 9 -10.64 -8.52 -10.36
C LEU A 9 -10.58 -9.62 -9.29
N SER A 10 -10.56 -9.21 -8.03
CA SER A 10 -10.78 -10.13 -6.92
C SER A 10 -12.23 -10.60 -6.84
N ALA A 11 -12.51 -11.58 -5.99
CA ALA A 11 -13.85 -12.06 -5.67
C ALA A 11 -14.77 -10.93 -5.17
N SER A 12 -14.25 -9.99 -4.37
CA SER A 12 -15.00 -8.77 -3.97
C SER A 12 -14.92 -7.60 -4.95
N LYS A 13 -14.47 -7.86 -6.19
CA LYS A 13 -14.37 -6.92 -7.32
C LYS A 13 -13.37 -5.78 -7.09
N LYS A 14 -12.28 -6.01 -6.35
CA LYS A 14 -11.15 -5.06 -6.23
C LYS A 14 -10.19 -5.26 -7.39
N ASN A 15 -9.55 -4.17 -7.86
CA ASN A 15 -8.62 -4.20 -9.00
C ASN A 15 -7.36 -3.37 -8.79
N ALA A 16 -7.13 -2.93 -7.56
CA ALA A 16 -5.93 -2.20 -7.18
C ALA A 16 -5.60 -2.46 -5.70
N ILE A 17 -4.33 -2.30 -5.35
CA ILE A 17 -3.83 -2.32 -3.98
C ILE A 17 -3.33 -0.91 -3.66
N TRP A 18 -3.86 -0.30 -2.61
CA TRP A 18 -3.33 0.93 -2.05
C TRP A 18 -2.23 0.57 -1.05
N VAL A 19 -1.01 1.02 -1.35
CA VAL A 19 0.16 0.81 -0.49
C VAL A 19 0.44 2.09 0.28
N ILE A 20 0.37 1.97 1.60
CA ILE A 20 0.68 3.05 2.54
C ILE A 20 1.97 2.65 3.24
N VAL A 21 2.91 3.58 3.30
CA VAL A 21 4.24 3.34 3.87
C VAL A 21 4.41 4.31 5.02
N ASP A 22 4.63 3.79 6.21
CA ASP A 22 5.09 4.58 7.34
C ASP A 22 6.62 4.69 7.26
N ARG A 23 7.12 5.92 7.08
CA ARG A 23 8.55 6.17 6.94
C ARG A 23 9.30 6.10 8.26
N LEU A 24 8.63 6.24 9.40
CA LEU A 24 9.21 6.18 10.73
C LEU A 24 9.51 4.74 11.12
N THR A 25 8.51 3.87 11.03
CA THR A 25 8.63 2.44 11.36
C THR A 25 9.13 1.57 10.22
N LYS A 26 9.15 2.12 8.98
CA LYS A 26 9.38 1.38 7.72
C LYS A 26 8.31 0.32 7.42
N SER A 27 7.23 0.27 8.20
CA SER A 27 6.12 -0.63 7.96
C SER A 27 5.28 -0.18 6.77
N THR A 28 4.64 -1.16 6.15
CA THR A 28 3.71 -0.97 5.03
C THR A 28 2.34 -1.52 5.38
N TYR A 29 1.32 -0.92 4.79
CA TYR A 29 -0.06 -1.34 4.88
C TYR A 29 -0.62 -1.55 3.47
N PHE A 30 -1.25 -2.70 3.24
CA PHE A 30 -1.81 -3.08 1.94
C PHE A 30 -3.33 -3.15 2.01
N ILE A 31 -3.99 -2.26 1.28
CA ILE A 31 -5.46 -2.17 1.28
C ILE A 31 -5.99 -2.48 -0.12
N ALA A 32 -6.83 -3.49 -0.26
CA ALA A 32 -7.50 -3.79 -1.52
C ALA A 32 -8.57 -2.74 -1.84
N VAL A 33 -8.44 -2.06 -2.98
CA VAL A 33 -9.33 -0.97 -3.41
C VAL A 33 -9.82 -1.17 -4.84
N ARG A 34 -10.81 -0.38 -5.25
CA ARG A 34 -11.16 -0.21 -6.66
C ARG A 34 -10.65 1.13 -7.17
N ILE A 35 -10.16 1.14 -8.41
CA ILE A 35 -9.62 2.33 -9.05
C ILE A 35 -10.68 3.40 -9.35
N ASP A 36 -11.94 2.99 -9.47
CA ASP A 36 -13.08 3.86 -9.76
C ASP A 36 -13.85 4.30 -8.50
N TRP A 37 -13.32 3.99 -7.32
CA TRP A 37 -13.84 4.52 -6.07
C TRP A 37 -13.62 6.03 -5.97
N SER A 38 -14.62 6.73 -5.44
CA SER A 38 -14.51 8.16 -5.17
C SER A 38 -13.45 8.43 -4.10
N LEU A 39 -12.91 9.65 -4.11
CA LEU A 39 -11.96 10.07 -3.08
C LEU A 39 -12.58 9.97 -1.68
N GLN A 40 -13.88 10.27 -1.53
CA GLN A 40 -14.59 10.12 -0.25
C GLN A 40 -14.53 8.67 0.24
N LYS A 41 -14.76 7.70 -0.65
CA LYS A 41 -14.67 6.27 -0.30
C LYS A 41 -13.26 5.87 0.11
N LEU A 42 -12.24 6.39 -0.57
CA LEU A 42 -10.84 6.14 -0.20
C LEU A 42 -10.51 6.76 1.17
N VAL A 43 -10.99 7.96 1.46
CA VAL A 43 -10.81 8.60 2.78
C VAL A 43 -11.48 7.80 3.89
N GLU A 44 -12.71 7.31 3.69
CA GLU A 44 -13.38 6.43 4.66
C GLU A 44 -12.53 5.20 4.98
N VAL A 45 -12.01 4.54 3.95
CA VAL A 45 -11.17 3.35 4.10
C VAL A 45 -9.85 3.70 4.79
N TYR A 46 -9.21 4.82 4.46
CA TYR A 46 -8.00 5.28 5.15
C TYR A 46 -8.23 5.49 6.64
N ILE A 47 -9.35 6.11 7.01
CA ILE A 47 -9.70 6.33 8.42
C ILE A 47 -9.93 4.99 9.13
N GLN A 48 -10.69 4.08 8.52
CA GLN A 48 -11.04 2.78 9.09
C GLN A 48 -9.84 1.85 9.28
N GLU A 49 -8.93 1.83 8.31
CA GLU A 49 -7.81 0.89 8.30
C GLU A 49 -6.56 1.48 8.96
N ILE A 50 -6.24 2.75 8.70
CA ILE A 50 -4.97 3.36 9.14
C ILE A 50 -5.14 4.21 10.40
N VAL A 51 -6.05 5.19 10.36
CA VAL A 51 -6.24 6.10 11.52
C VAL A 51 -6.72 5.33 12.73
N ARG A 52 -7.53 4.27 12.55
CA ARG A 52 -7.92 3.38 13.65
C ARG A 52 -6.74 2.67 14.31
N LEU A 53 -5.73 2.27 13.53
CA LEU A 53 -4.57 1.53 14.05
C LEU A 53 -3.53 2.45 14.70
N HIS A 54 -3.35 3.66 14.16
CA HIS A 54 -2.26 4.55 14.55
C HIS A 54 -2.70 5.81 15.31
N GLY A 55 -3.98 6.16 15.25
CA GLY A 55 -4.46 7.48 15.68
C GLY A 55 -4.33 8.52 14.57
N ILE A 56 -4.67 9.78 14.90
CA ILE A 56 -4.65 10.88 13.94
C ILE A 56 -3.19 11.22 13.61
N PRO A 57 -2.79 11.34 12.33
CA PRO A 57 -1.40 11.59 11.93
C PRO A 57 -0.72 12.78 12.62
N GLU A 58 -1.48 13.84 12.96
CA GLU A 58 -0.99 14.99 13.73
C GLU A 58 -0.52 14.61 15.15
N SER A 59 -1.20 13.65 15.80
CA SER A 59 -0.82 13.19 17.15
C SER A 59 0.47 12.35 17.16
N LEU A 60 0.88 11.81 16.01
CA LEU A 60 2.08 10.99 15.85
C LEU A 60 3.29 11.76 15.30
N GLY A 61 3.17 13.08 15.12
CA GLY A 61 4.22 13.88 14.47
C GLY A 61 4.50 13.48 13.01
N THR A 62 3.60 12.74 12.37
CA THR A 62 3.80 12.20 11.02
C THR A 62 3.34 13.24 9.99
N GLN A 63 4.29 14.01 9.44
CA GLN A 63 3.98 14.92 8.32
C GLN A 63 3.57 14.11 7.08
N LEU A 64 2.33 14.30 6.63
CA LEU A 64 1.83 13.75 5.36
C LEU A 64 2.51 14.47 4.19
N HIS A 65 3.66 13.97 3.76
CA HIS A 65 4.24 14.37 2.49
C HIS A 65 3.44 13.71 1.35
N PHE A 66 2.51 14.47 0.76
CA PHE A 66 1.88 14.12 -0.50
C PHE A 66 2.92 14.29 -1.61
N SER A 67 3.53 13.20 -2.06
CA SER A 67 4.26 13.20 -3.32
C SER A 67 3.25 13.39 -4.45
N THR A 68 3.37 14.50 -5.19
CA THR A 68 2.55 14.77 -6.37
C THR A 68 2.77 13.64 -7.38
N SER A 69 1.69 13.02 -7.84
CA SER A 69 1.64 11.89 -8.78
C SER A 69 2.28 12.14 -10.15
N PHE A 70 2.91 13.30 -10.37
CA PHE A 70 3.44 13.76 -11.65
C PHE A 70 4.92 14.20 -11.62
N HIS A 71 5.65 14.02 -10.51
CA HIS A 71 7.10 14.26 -10.46
C HIS A 71 7.78 13.19 -9.59
N PRO A 72 8.55 12.26 -10.17
CA PRO A 72 9.44 11.41 -9.40
C PRO A 72 10.64 12.24 -8.96
N GLN A 73 10.54 12.87 -7.79
CA GLN A 73 11.71 13.35 -7.07
C GLN A 73 11.74 12.65 -5.71
N THR A 74 12.15 11.39 -5.74
CA THR A 74 12.58 10.64 -4.57
C THR A 74 13.71 9.69 -4.98
N ASN A 75 14.87 9.84 -4.34
CA ASN A 75 16.12 9.05 -4.47
C ASN A 75 15.94 7.65 -5.11
N GLY A 76 16.76 7.28 -6.11
CA GLY A 76 16.62 6.04 -6.90
C GLY A 76 16.59 4.73 -6.08
N GLN A 77 17.08 4.76 -4.84
CA GLN A 77 16.90 3.66 -3.88
C GLN A 77 15.42 3.42 -3.52
N SER A 78 14.65 4.49 -3.28
CA SER A 78 13.22 4.40 -2.96
C SER A 78 12.40 3.92 -4.15
N GLU A 79 12.76 4.32 -5.37
CA GLU A 79 12.12 3.83 -6.60
C GLU A 79 12.34 2.33 -6.80
N ARG A 80 13.58 1.86 -6.56
CA ARG A 80 13.91 0.43 -6.64
C ARG A 80 13.12 -0.40 -5.62
N ILE A 81 13.03 0.07 -4.37
CA ILE A 81 12.24 -0.61 -3.32
C ILE A 81 10.76 -0.64 -3.68
N ILE A 82 10.20 0.47 -4.15
CA ILE A 82 8.79 0.54 -4.60
C ILE A 82 8.54 -0.44 -5.74
N GLN A 83 9.49 -0.57 -6.68
CA GLN A 83 9.35 -1.47 -7.81
C GLN A 83 9.39 -2.94 -7.39
N ILE A 84 10.34 -3.32 -6.51
CA ILE A 84 10.40 -4.67 -5.92
C ILE A 84 9.08 -4.99 -5.22
N LEU A 85 8.54 -4.05 -4.43
CA LEU A 85 7.29 -4.26 -3.72
C LEU A 85 6.10 -4.38 -4.68
N LYS A 86 6.06 -3.60 -5.77
CA LYS A 86 5.04 -3.75 -6.83
C LYS A 86 5.10 -5.12 -7.48
N ASP A 87 6.30 -5.62 -7.78
CA ASP A 87 6.48 -6.89 -8.47
C ASP A 87 6.15 -8.07 -7.55
N MET A 88 6.51 -7.98 -6.27
CA MET A 88 6.07 -8.92 -5.22
C MET A 88 4.54 -9.00 -5.15
N LEU A 89 3.86 -7.85 -5.02
CA LEU A 89 2.41 -7.82 -4.93
C LEU A 89 1.74 -8.36 -6.20
N ARG A 90 2.30 -8.11 -7.38
CA ARG A 90 1.80 -8.69 -8.63
C ARG A 90 1.97 -10.20 -8.70
N ALA A 91 3.10 -10.73 -8.24
CA ALA A 91 3.31 -12.17 -8.13
C ALA A 91 2.26 -12.81 -7.20
N CYS A 92 2.05 -12.23 -6.01
CA CYS A 92 1.00 -12.69 -5.09
C CYS A 92 -0.40 -12.67 -5.75
N VAL A 93 -0.72 -11.63 -6.52
CA VAL A 93 -2.00 -11.53 -7.21
C VAL A 93 -2.18 -12.62 -8.27
N ILE A 94 -1.10 -13.01 -8.95
CA ILE A 94 -1.12 -14.11 -9.92
C ILE A 94 -1.32 -15.44 -9.19
N ASP A 95 -0.55 -15.71 -8.15
CA ASP A 95 -0.55 -16.99 -7.44
C ASP A 95 -1.86 -17.26 -6.68
N PHE A 96 -2.50 -16.20 -6.16
CA PHE A 96 -3.74 -16.31 -5.37
C PHE A 96 -5.01 -16.02 -6.19
N GLU A 97 -4.85 -15.68 -7.47
CA GLU A 97 -5.94 -15.38 -8.42
C GLU A 97 -7.04 -14.49 -7.81
N SER A 98 -8.32 -14.78 -8.06
CA SER A 98 -9.46 -14.01 -7.54
C SER A 98 -9.49 -13.86 -6.01
N SER A 99 -8.75 -14.68 -5.26
CA SER A 99 -8.70 -14.62 -3.79
C SER A 99 -7.58 -13.75 -3.23
N TRP A 100 -6.76 -13.11 -4.09
CA TRP A 100 -5.58 -12.33 -3.69
C TRP A 100 -5.83 -11.33 -2.55
N GLU A 101 -7.02 -10.73 -2.49
CA GLU A 101 -7.39 -9.76 -1.44
C GLU A 101 -7.34 -10.34 -0.02
N ARG A 102 -7.61 -11.65 0.13
CA ARG A 102 -7.60 -12.35 1.42
C ARG A 102 -6.20 -12.61 1.93
N TYR A 103 -5.21 -12.61 1.04
CA TYR A 103 -3.81 -12.88 1.33
C TYR A 103 -2.99 -11.61 1.52
N LEU A 104 -3.56 -10.42 1.31
CA LEU A 104 -2.87 -9.16 1.59
C LEU A 104 -2.32 -9.05 3.02
N PRO A 105 -3.05 -9.43 4.08
CA PRO A 105 -2.49 -9.39 5.44
C PRO A 105 -1.26 -10.31 5.61
N LEU A 106 -1.21 -11.43 4.90
CA LEU A 106 -0.05 -12.33 4.92
C LEU A 106 1.14 -11.74 4.16
N ALA A 107 0.89 -11.12 3.01
CA ALA A 107 1.93 -10.40 2.27
C ALA A 107 2.48 -9.21 3.06
N GLU A 108 1.60 -8.46 3.74
CA GLU A 108 1.96 -7.36 4.64
C GLU A 108 2.81 -7.85 5.81
N PHE A 109 2.36 -8.92 6.49
CA PHE A 109 3.10 -9.55 7.57
C PHE A 109 4.49 -10.01 7.10
N ALA A 110 4.58 -10.70 5.95
CA ALA A 110 5.84 -11.16 5.40
C ALA A 110 6.79 -10.00 5.07
N TYR A 111 6.28 -8.93 4.46
CA TYR A 111 7.09 -7.75 4.14
C TYR A 111 7.59 -7.03 5.40
N ASN A 112 6.69 -6.75 6.35
CA ASN A 112 7.01 -6.01 7.57
C ASN A 112 7.94 -6.78 8.52
N ASN A 113 7.96 -8.12 8.46
CA ASN A 113 8.89 -8.95 9.22
C ASN A 113 10.16 -9.33 8.45
N SER A 114 10.30 -8.91 7.19
CA SER A 114 11.52 -9.14 6.42
C SER A 114 12.63 -8.18 6.87
N PHE A 115 13.87 -8.68 6.96
CA PHE A 115 15.01 -7.81 7.24
C PHE A 115 15.26 -6.87 6.06
N GLN A 116 15.02 -5.58 6.24
CA GLN A 116 15.35 -4.56 5.27
C GLN A 116 16.68 -3.92 5.64
N SER A 117 17.75 -4.32 4.96
CA SER A 117 19.12 -3.86 5.24
C SER A 117 19.40 -2.40 4.82
N SER A 118 18.39 -1.58 4.51
CA SER A 118 18.63 -0.28 3.86
C SER A 118 17.51 0.74 4.07
N ILE A 119 17.73 1.69 5.00
CA ILE A 119 17.66 3.12 4.67
C ILE A 119 19.05 3.71 4.91
#